data_AF-A0A259FUI0-F1
#
_entry.id   AF-A0A259FUI0-F1
#
_cell.length_a   1.000
_cell.length_b   1.000
_cell.length_c   1.000
_cell.angle_alpha   90.00
_cell.angle_beta   90.00
_cell.angle_gamma   90.00
#
_symmetry.space_group_name_H-M   'P 1'
#
loop_
_entity.id
_entity.type
_entity.pdbx_description
1 polymer ?
#
loop_
_entity_poly.entity_id
_entity_poly.type
_entity_poly.pdbx_seq_one_letter_code
_entity_poly.pdbx_strand_id
1 'polypeptide(L)'
;EAMHFDLLNAHLASLGHTYGDFPAHNGLWEMALKTAHDPLVRMALVPRVLEARGLDATPLIVAKLKTAQDLRMVEILGVIERDEIGHVAIGSHWFNYLCCARGLEPVATFRQLLVEYDAPPLKPPFNLDARRKAGFSQPELDWLSQL
;
A
#
# COMPACT_ATOMS: atom_id res chain seq x y z
N GLU A 1 5.80 4.13 -9.22
CA GLU A 1 6.14 5.50 -8.75
C GLU A 1 6.28 6.56 -9.84
N ALA A 2 7.41 6.73 -10.52
CA ALA A 2 7.58 7.87 -11.46
C ALA A 2 6.51 7.91 -12.57
N MET A 3 6.23 6.76 -13.19
CA MET A 3 5.13 6.63 -14.15
C MET A 3 3.76 6.96 -13.54
N HIS A 4 3.51 6.54 -12.29
CA HIS A 4 2.24 6.81 -11.61
C HIS A 4 2.07 8.31 -11.37
N PHE A 5 3.13 8.98 -10.93
CA PHE A 5 3.16 10.43 -10.80
C PHE A 5 2.87 11.12 -12.13
N ASP A 6 3.52 10.73 -13.22
CA ASP A 6 3.32 11.35 -14.53
C ASP A 6 1.87 11.19 -15.03
N LEU A 7 1.27 10.00 -14.84
CA LEU A 7 -0.13 9.74 -15.19
C LEU A 7 -1.09 10.64 -14.40
N LEU A 8 -0.89 10.73 -13.08
CA LEU A 8 -1.73 11.54 -12.20
C LEU A 8 -1.56 13.04 -12.46
N ASN A 9 -0.33 13.51 -12.65
CA ASN A 9 -0.03 14.91 -12.91
C ASN A 9 -0.57 15.35 -14.28
N ALA A 10 -0.45 14.51 -15.30
CA ALA A 10 -1.06 14.78 -16.61
C ALA A 10 -2.59 14.85 -16.54
N HIS A 11 -3.22 13.97 -15.74
CA HIS A 11 -4.67 14.01 -15.54
C HIS A 11 -5.11 15.26 -14.77
N LEU A 12 -4.40 15.64 -13.69
CA LEU A 12 -4.64 16.89 -12.98
C LEU A 12 -4.57 18.11 -13.91
N ALA A 13 -3.56 18.16 -14.79
CA ALA A 13 -3.42 19.22 -15.78
C ALA A 13 -4.63 19.31 -16.72
N SER A 14 -5.20 18.17 -17.12
CA SER A 14 -6.43 18.13 -17.93
C SER A 14 -7.66 18.70 -17.21
N LEU A 15 -7.64 18.71 -15.87
CA LEU A 15 -8.66 19.28 -15.01
C LEU A 15 -8.38 20.76 -14.65
N GLY A 16 -7.31 21.35 -15.19
CA GLY A 16 -6.89 22.73 -14.90
C GLY A 16 -6.12 22.89 -13.58
N HIS A 17 -5.59 21.81 -13.04
CA HIS A 17 -4.84 21.78 -11.79
C HIS A 17 -3.39 21.31 -11.97
N THR A 18 -2.54 21.60 -10.99
CA THR A 18 -1.15 21.14 -10.94
C THR A 18 -0.84 20.44 -9.63
N TYR A 19 0.21 19.62 -9.61
CA TYR A 19 0.68 19.00 -8.38
C TYR A 19 1.01 20.07 -7.33
N GLY A 20 0.34 19.98 -6.18
CA GLY A 20 0.43 20.96 -5.09
C GLY A 20 -0.83 21.80 -4.89
N ASP A 21 -1.76 21.81 -5.84
CA ASP A 21 -3.03 22.56 -5.70
C ASP A 21 -3.96 21.96 -4.63
N PHE A 22 -3.82 20.66 -4.35
CA PHE A 22 -4.59 19.94 -3.36
C PHE A 22 -3.71 19.45 -2.21
N PRO A 23 -4.22 19.42 -0.96
CA PRO A 23 -3.47 18.87 0.16
C PRO A 23 -3.19 17.39 -0.04
N ALA A 24 -1.95 16.99 0.24
CA ALA A 24 -1.52 15.60 0.29
C ALA A 24 -0.90 15.30 1.66
N HIS A 25 -0.92 14.03 2.07
CA HIS A 25 -0.22 13.58 3.28
C HIS A 25 1.16 13.02 2.92
N ASN A 26 2.12 13.12 3.85
CA ASN A 26 3.50 12.67 3.65
C ASN A 26 3.80 11.29 4.28
N GLY A 27 2.77 10.51 4.62
CA GLY A 27 2.92 9.31 5.46
C GLY A 27 3.88 8.24 4.91
N LEU A 28 3.95 8.06 3.59
CA LEU A 28 4.93 7.15 2.95
C LEU A 28 6.37 7.60 3.19
N TRP A 29 6.65 8.90 2.99
CA TRP A 29 7.98 9.47 3.20
C TRP A 29 8.37 9.46 4.68
N GLU A 30 7.45 9.81 5.57
CA GLU A 30 7.67 9.78 7.02
C GLU A 30 8.01 8.38 7.51
N MET A 31 7.22 7.37 7.10
CA MET A 31 7.49 5.97 7.45
C MET A 31 8.79 5.47 6.80
N ALA A 32 9.09 5.92 5.58
CA ALA A 32 10.36 5.62 4.95
C ALA A 32 11.53 6.13 5.81
N LEU A 33 11.56 7.41 6.16
CA LEU A 33 12.61 7.96 7.03
C LEU A 33 12.69 7.23 8.38
N LYS A 34 11.55 6.96 9.02
CA LYS A 34 11.49 6.27 10.31
C LYS A 34 12.11 4.87 10.27
N THR A 35 11.96 4.17 9.15
CA THR A 35 12.42 2.78 8.97
C THR A 35 13.72 2.66 8.17
N ALA A 36 14.37 3.78 7.83
CA ALA A 36 15.56 3.79 6.97
C ALA A 36 16.76 3.01 7.55
N HIS A 37 16.74 2.74 8.85
CA HIS A 37 17.81 2.05 9.57
C HIS A 37 17.72 0.51 9.49
N ASP A 38 16.58 -0.07 9.12
CA ASP A 38 16.41 -1.53 9.05
C ASP A 38 15.53 -1.95 7.85
N PRO A 39 16.08 -2.71 6.88
CA PRO A 39 15.30 -3.19 5.74
C PRO A 39 14.14 -4.11 6.14
N LEU A 40 14.23 -4.90 7.22
CA LEU A 40 13.12 -5.77 7.65
C LEU A 40 11.92 -4.92 8.06
N VAL A 41 12.17 -3.89 8.87
CA VAL A 41 11.15 -2.94 9.31
C VAL A 41 10.58 -2.18 8.12
N ARG A 42 11.44 -1.72 7.20
CA ARG A 42 11.00 -1.04 5.96
C ARG A 42 10.05 -1.91 5.14
N MET A 43 10.42 -3.17 4.89
CA MET A 43 9.61 -4.11 4.12
C MET A 43 8.29 -4.46 4.82
N ALA A 44 8.27 -4.46 6.15
CA ALA A 44 7.03 -4.62 6.91
C ALA A 44 6.11 -3.41 6.74
N LEU A 45 6.61 -2.20 6.97
CA LEU A 45 5.73 -1.04 7.20
C LEU A 45 5.43 -0.21 5.97
N VAL A 46 6.32 -0.11 4.99
CA VAL A 46 6.04 0.69 3.79
C VAL A 46 5.19 -0.12 2.80
N PRO A 47 5.65 -1.26 2.25
CA PRO A 47 4.83 -2.02 1.31
C PRO A 47 3.61 -2.68 1.94
N ARG A 48 3.79 -3.42 3.05
CA ARG A 48 2.71 -4.28 3.57
C ARG A 48 1.64 -3.53 4.39
N VAL A 49 1.90 -2.27 4.75
CA VAL A 49 0.90 -1.41 5.44
C VAL A 49 0.44 -0.28 4.53
N LEU A 50 1.36 0.59 4.10
CA LEU A 50 0.98 1.82 3.41
C LEU A 50 0.59 1.60 1.95
N GLU A 51 1.38 0.85 1.19
CA GLU A 51 1.05 0.51 -0.21
C GLU A 51 -0.13 -0.48 -0.25
N ALA A 52 -0.15 -1.49 0.62
CA ALA A 52 -1.26 -2.44 0.73
C ALA A 52 -2.59 -1.78 1.07
N ARG A 53 -2.59 -0.66 1.79
CA ARG A 53 -3.80 0.14 2.04
C ARG A 53 -4.38 0.76 0.76
N GLY A 54 -3.53 1.04 -0.24
CA GLY A 54 -3.97 1.42 -1.57
C GLY A 54 -4.85 0.35 -2.22
N LEU A 55 -4.47 -0.92 -2.11
CA LEU A 55 -5.24 -2.06 -2.63
C LEU A 55 -6.65 -2.16 -2.01
N ASP A 56 -6.79 -1.79 -0.73
CA ASP A 56 -8.05 -1.80 -0.01
C ASP A 56 -8.95 -0.60 -0.40
N ALA A 57 -8.35 0.57 -0.65
CA ALA A 57 -9.07 1.80 -0.94
C ALA A 57 -9.52 1.93 -2.40
N THR A 58 -8.77 1.34 -3.34
CA THR A 58 -9.01 1.47 -4.79
C THR A 58 -10.45 1.16 -5.22
N PRO A 59 -11.11 0.06 -4.77
CA PRO A 59 -12.48 -0.24 -5.19
C PRO A 59 -13.48 0.89 -4.87
N LEU A 60 -13.37 1.50 -3.68
CA LEU A 60 -14.24 2.60 -3.26
C LEU A 60 -13.96 3.88 -4.05
N ILE A 61 -12.68 4.17 -4.34
CA ILE A 61 -12.28 5.33 -5.13
C ILE A 61 -12.79 5.18 -6.57
N VAL A 62 -12.60 4.01 -7.19
CA VAL A 62 -13.09 3.70 -8.54
C VAL A 62 -14.61 3.85 -8.63
N ALA A 63 -15.36 3.38 -7.64
CA ALA A 63 -16.82 3.55 -7.62
C ALA A 63 -17.22 5.04 -7.61
N LYS A 64 -16.56 5.88 -6.82
CA LYS A 64 -16.81 7.33 -6.78
C LYS A 64 -16.47 8.01 -8.10
N LEU A 65 -15.34 7.67 -8.72
CA LEU A 65 -14.91 8.23 -10.00
C LEU A 65 -15.85 7.87 -11.15
N LYS A 66 -16.37 6.63 -11.17
CA LYS A 66 -17.39 6.21 -12.14
C LYS A 66 -18.66 7.04 -12.01
N THR A 67 -19.12 7.31 -10.78
CA THR A 67 -20.28 8.18 -10.52
C THR A 67 -20.01 9.61 -10.97
N ALA A 68 -18.79 10.11 -10.78
CA ALA A 68 -18.35 11.42 -11.26
C ALA A 68 -18.05 11.47 -12.77
N GLN A 69 -18.21 10.34 -13.49
CA GLN A 69 -17.91 10.18 -14.92
C GLN A 69 -16.44 10.46 -15.31
N ASP A 70 -15.52 10.39 -14.35
CA ASP A 70 -14.08 10.49 -14.61
C ASP A 70 -13.52 9.11 -14.98
N LEU A 71 -13.83 8.67 -16.20
CA LEU A 71 -13.41 7.37 -16.71
C LEU A 71 -11.89 7.31 -16.95
N ARG A 72 -11.26 8.45 -17.24
CA ARG A 72 -9.82 8.52 -17.44
C ARG A 72 -9.06 8.21 -16.15
N MET A 73 -9.51 8.76 -15.02
CA MET A 73 -8.92 8.44 -13.73
C MET A 73 -9.12 6.97 -13.34
N VAL A 74 -10.26 6.36 -13.71
CA VAL A 74 -10.50 4.92 -13.50
C VAL A 74 -9.48 4.06 -14.25
N GLU A 75 -9.17 4.40 -15.51
CA GLU A 75 -8.12 3.71 -16.28
C GLU A 75 -6.73 3.84 -15.63
N ILE A 76 -6.39 5.05 -15.17
CA ILE A 76 -5.11 5.32 -14.49
C ILE A 76 -5.01 4.49 -13.21
N LEU A 77 -6.07 4.44 -12.39
CA LEU A 77 -6.08 3.61 -11.19
C LEU A 77 -5.95 2.12 -11.50
N GLY A 78 -6.46 1.64 -12.63
CA GLY A 78 -6.25 0.25 -13.05
C GLY A 78 -4.78 -0.08 -13.37
N VAL A 79 -4.03 0.89 -13.90
CA VAL A 79 -2.57 0.76 -14.09
C VAL A 79 -1.87 0.73 -12.75
N ILE A 80 -2.20 1.68 -11.86
CA ILE A 80 -1.58 1.81 -10.53
C ILE A 80 -1.85 0.56 -9.69
N GLU A 81 -3.10 0.11 -9.58
CA GLU A 81 -3.49 -1.07 -8.77
C GLU A 81 -2.71 -2.33 -9.18
N ARG A 82 -2.57 -2.56 -10.49
CA ARG A 82 -1.80 -3.70 -11.00
C ARG A 82 -0.34 -3.65 -10.55
N ASP A 83 0.28 -2.48 -10.59
CA ASP A 83 1.68 -2.30 -10.21
C ASP A 83 1.85 -2.37 -8.68
N GLU A 84 0.91 -1.82 -7.92
CA GLU A 84 0.91 -1.85 -6.45
C GLU A 84 0.82 -3.29 -5.90
N ILE A 85 0.10 -4.20 -6.55
CA ILE A 85 0.14 -5.63 -6.18
C ILE A 85 1.60 -6.15 -6.26
N GLY A 86 2.35 -5.72 -7.28
CA GLY A 86 3.75 -6.06 -7.46
C GLY A 86 4.67 -5.44 -6.39
N HIS A 87 4.47 -4.17 -6.05
CA HIS A 87 5.23 -3.50 -5.00
C HIS A 87 5.05 -4.18 -3.63
N VAL A 88 3.79 -4.45 -3.28
CA VAL A 88 3.45 -5.15 -2.04
C VAL A 88 3.98 -6.59 -2.07
N ALA A 89 3.93 -7.29 -3.21
CA ALA A 89 4.50 -8.63 -3.36
C ALA A 89 6.01 -8.66 -3.10
N ILE A 90 6.76 -7.71 -3.65
CA ILE A 90 8.20 -7.60 -3.42
C ILE A 90 8.49 -7.31 -1.95
N GLY A 91 7.71 -6.42 -1.32
CA GLY A 91 7.81 -6.16 0.12
C GLY A 91 7.55 -7.40 0.97
N SER A 92 6.49 -8.15 0.67
CA SER A 92 6.18 -9.42 1.34
C SER A 92 7.29 -10.46 1.16
N HIS A 93 7.87 -10.57 -0.04
CA HIS A 93 8.97 -11.49 -0.30
C HIS A 93 10.19 -11.18 0.58
N TRP A 94 10.68 -9.94 0.57
CA TRP A 94 11.87 -9.55 1.32
C TRP A 94 11.63 -9.52 2.82
N PHE A 95 10.44 -9.15 3.28
CA PHE A 95 10.07 -9.26 4.69
C PHE A 95 10.19 -10.70 5.18
N ASN A 96 9.57 -11.66 4.49
CA ASN A 96 9.63 -13.07 4.87
C ASN A 96 11.07 -13.62 4.80
N TYR A 97 11.82 -13.26 3.76
CA TYR A 97 13.24 -13.62 3.64
C TYR A 97 14.05 -13.12 4.84
N LEU A 98 13.90 -11.85 5.22
CA LEU A 98 14.64 -11.24 6.33
C LEU A 98 14.21 -11.80 7.69
N CYS A 99 12.92 -12.11 7.88
CA CYS A 99 12.46 -12.83 9.06
C CYS A 99 13.14 -14.20 9.17
N CYS A 100 13.13 -14.99 8.10
CA CYS A 100 13.78 -16.30 8.06
C CYS A 100 15.28 -16.20 8.35
N ALA A 101 15.99 -15.27 7.67
CA ALA A 101 17.42 -15.04 7.86
C ALA A 101 17.80 -14.62 9.29
N ARG A 102 16.88 -13.99 10.03
CA ARG A 102 17.06 -13.55 11.41
C ARG A 102 16.44 -14.50 12.44
N GLY A 103 15.86 -15.63 12.02
CA GLY A 103 15.19 -16.59 12.92
C GLY A 103 13.92 -16.05 13.57
N LEU A 104 13.23 -15.13 12.91
CA LEU A 104 12.01 -14.48 13.40
C LEU A 104 10.75 -15.10 12.77
N GLU A 105 9.68 -15.22 13.54
CA GLU A 105 8.37 -15.64 13.03
C GLU A 105 7.67 -14.45 12.34
N PRO A 106 7.34 -14.52 11.04
CA PRO A 106 6.86 -13.36 10.28
C PRO A 106 5.60 -12.70 10.82
N VAL A 107 4.58 -13.45 11.24
CA VAL A 107 3.28 -12.88 11.65
C VAL A 107 3.39 -12.14 12.97
N ALA A 108 4.02 -12.75 13.97
CA ALA A 108 4.31 -12.14 15.26
C ALA A 108 5.20 -10.91 15.10
N THR A 109 6.25 -11.00 14.27
CA THR A 109 7.14 -9.87 13.97
C THR A 109 6.37 -8.72 13.34
N PHE A 110 5.53 -8.99 12.34
CA PHE A 110 4.72 -7.97 11.69
C PHE A 110 3.82 -7.25 12.69
N ARG A 111 3.10 -8.00 13.53
CA ARG A 111 2.22 -7.43 14.57
C ARG A 111 2.98 -6.59 15.59
N GLN A 112 4.16 -7.03 16.01
CA GLN A 112 5.01 -6.25 16.91
C GLN A 112 5.42 -4.92 16.27
N LEU A 113 5.87 -4.95 15.01
CA LEU A 113 6.32 -3.74 14.30
C LEU A 113 5.20 -2.73 14.10
N LEU A 114 3.96 -3.17 13.90
CA LEU A 114 2.81 -2.25 13.84
C LEU A 114 2.67 -1.41 15.12
N VAL A 115 2.89 -2.02 16.29
CA VAL A 115 2.79 -1.34 17.59
C VAL A 115 4.04 -0.49 17.84
N GLU A 116 5.23 -1.07 17.66
CA GLU A 116 6.51 -0.41 17.93
C GLU A 116 6.70 0.87 17.11
N TYR A 117 6.21 0.87 15.87
CA TYR A 117 6.32 2.00 14.96
C TYR A 117 5.08 2.87 14.89
N ASP A 118 4.10 2.67 15.78
CA ASP A 118 2.84 3.41 15.79
C ASP A 118 2.24 3.48 14.37
N ALA A 119 2.17 2.32 13.71
CA ALA A 119 1.72 2.24 12.34
C ALA A 119 0.25 2.68 12.25
N PRO A 120 -0.15 3.36 11.16
CA PRO A 120 -1.55 3.73 10.98
C PRO A 120 -2.46 2.51 11.12
N PRO A 121 -3.63 2.65 11.77
CA PRO A 121 -4.51 1.52 12.01
C PRO A 121 -4.92 0.88 10.68
N LEU A 122 -4.86 -0.44 10.64
CA LEU A 122 -5.38 -1.23 9.53
C LEU A 122 -6.90 -1.10 9.53
N LYS A 123 -7.49 -0.61 8.45
CA LYS A 123 -8.93 -0.31 8.38
C LYS A 123 -9.61 -1.19 7.34
N PRO A 124 -10.64 -1.97 7.72
CA PRO A 124 -11.46 -2.69 6.76
C PRO A 124 -12.32 -1.72 5.91
N PRO A 125 -12.87 -2.17 4.76
CA PRO A 125 -12.77 -3.53 4.22
C PRO A 125 -11.40 -3.81 3.59
N PHE A 126 -10.86 -5.00 3.80
CA PHE A 126 -9.61 -5.44 3.18
C PHE A 126 -9.84 -6.10 1.82
N ASN A 127 -9.01 -5.79 0.84
CA ASN A 127 -8.97 -6.49 -0.44
C ASN A 127 -8.14 -7.77 -0.30
N LEU A 128 -8.75 -8.81 0.30
CA LEU A 128 -8.06 -10.07 0.63
C LEU A 128 -7.51 -10.76 -0.62
N ASP A 129 -8.17 -10.65 -1.76
CA ASP A 129 -7.70 -11.23 -3.02
C ASP A 129 -6.44 -10.54 -3.54
N ALA A 130 -6.39 -9.20 -3.49
CA ALA A 130 -5.19 -8.45 -3.86
C ALA A 130 -4.04 -8.70 -2.87
N ARG A 131 -4.32 -8.71 -1.56
CA ARG A 131 -3.32 -9.01 -0.52
C ARG A 131 -2.77 -10.43 -0.66
N ARG A 132 -3.61 -11.41 -1.00
CA ARG A 132 -3.17 -12.79 -1.30
C ARG A 132 -2.24 -12.84 -2.51
N LYS A 133 -2.59 -12.16 -3.61
CA LYS A 133 -1.71 -12.03 -4.79
C LYS A 133 -0.39 -11.32 -4.44
N ALA A 134 -0.43 -10.40 -3.48
CA ALA A 134 0.73 -9.69 -2.96
C ALA A 134 1.51 -10.46 -1.88
N GLY A 135 1.30 -11.77 -1.73
CA GLY A 135 2.14 -12.64 -0.92
C GLY A 135 1.82 -12.67 0.58
N PHE A 136 0.64 -12.21 1.00
CA PHE A 136 0.17 -12.43 2.37
C PHE A 136 -0.19 -13.89 2.56
N SER A 137 0.26 -14.47 3.68
CA SER A 137 -0.04 -15.85 4.04
C SER A 137 -1.50 -16.01 4.50
N GLN A 138 -2.03 -17.24 4.45
CA GLN A 138 -3.39 -17.51 4.91
C GLN A 138 -3.62 -17.10 6.37
N PRO A 139 -2.72 -17.42 7.33
CA PRO A 139 -2.87 -16.96 8.72
C PRO A 139 -2.95 -15.43 8.86
N GLU A 140 -2.20 -14.68 8.05
CA GLU A 140 -2.27 -13.22 8.06
C GLU A 140 -3.61 -12.71 7.53
N LEU A 141 -4.13 -13.31 6.46
CA LEU A 141 -5.43 -12.93 5.89
C LEU A 141 -6.59 -13.27 6.83
N ASP A 142 -6.51 -14.40 7.54
CA ASP A 142 -7.48 -14.80 8.56
C ASP A 142 -7.47 -13.81 9.73
N TRP A 143 -6.28 -13.39 10.19
CA TRP A 143 -6.15 -12.37 11.22
C TRP A 143 -6.71 -11.01 10.78
N LEU A 144 -6.40 -10.55 9.56
CA LEU A 144 -6.95 -9.30 9.02
C LEU A 144 -8.48 -9.33 8.95
N SER A 145 -9.07 -10.50 8.66
CA SER A 145 -10.52 -10.66 8.57
C SER A 145 -11.24 -10.61 9.93
N GLN A 146 -10.49 -10.61 11.04
CA GLN A 146 -11.01 -10.52 12.41
C GLN A 146 -10.88 -9.11 13.01
N LEU A 147 -10.25 -8.17 12.30
CA LEU A 147 -10.13 -6.75 12.69
C LEU A 147 -11.38 -5.96 12.29
#